data_AF-A0A8S4S5H6-F1
#
_entry.id   AF-A0A8S4S5H6-F1
#
_cell.length_a   1.000
_cell.length_b   1.000
_cell.length_c   1.000
_cell.angle_alpha   90.00
_cell.angle_beta   90.00
_cell.angle_gamma   90.00
#
_symmetry.space_group_name_H-M   'P 1'
#
loop_
_entity.id
_entity.type
_entity.pdbx_description
1 polymer ?
#
loop_
_entity_poly.entity_id
_entity_poly.type
_entity_poly.pdbx_seq_one_letter_code
_entity_poly.pdbx_strand_id
1 'polypeptide(L)'
;MGIVIKNVSFSVSLSLTALKIIGFWAPQNLEGSQKLLYDFYGFVSFMFLLGTYLIIQIVDLYLIWGNLPAMTATAFLLFTNFAHSTKIFNIYVRRETIQKIISEADTVLREEKSLEGREIVKRYPYNTSKSPAYEITYLHQIFALSLDAFLNVSKDTLVTTLIAQCRCRLRLVGLSLKNLCNEFHPIIGESSTRMSLTPSPKTFKLTQDQEIIVKKRLRCCVIQHQKALDAADQLQHCFSEPTFVQLNVSLVIICVTAFQLTASEELAGAAYEFPWYACSVPIRRSVIILMRRGRRITKLNAGGFTTLSLASFMAIIKTSYSMFTLLQQMDSSN
;
A
#
# COMPACT_ATOMS: atom_id res chain seq x y z
N MET A 1 14.74 -8.05 -30.70
CA MET A 1 13.61 -7.23 -30.22
C MET A 1 14.17 -6.15 -29.30
N GLY A 2 13.93 -4.86 -29.53
CA GLY A 2 14.45 -3.83 -28.63
C GLY A 2 13.92 -4.01 -27.21
N ILE A 3 14.77 -3.82 -26.19
CA ILE A 3 14.35 -3.93 -24.78
C ILE A 3 13.30 -2.85 -24.48
N VAL A 4 13.56 -1.62 -24.95
CA VAL A 4 12.73 -0.42 -24.72
C VAL A 4 11.53 -0.35 -25.68
N ILE A 5 10.35 -0.08 -25.13
CA ILE A 5 9.11 0.21 -25.89
C ILE A 5 9.10 1.69 -26.25
N LYS A 6 9.12 2.03 -27.54
CA LYS A 6 9.10 3.43 -27.99
C LYS A 6 7.69 4.01 -27.93
N ASN A 7 7.54 5.21 -27.36
CA ASN A 7 6.30 6.00 -27.34
C ASN A 7 6.66 7.49 -27.44
N VAL A 8 5.75 8.33 -27.95
CA VAL A 8 5.90 9.80 -27.99
C VAL A 8 6.07 10.36 -26.57
N SER A 9 5.33 9.80 -25.60
CA SER A 9 5.52 10.12 -24.18
C SER A 9 6.60 9.25 -23.56
N PHE A 10 7.66 9.91 -23.06
CA PHE A 10 8.76 9.25 -22.37
C PHE A 10 8.32 8.44 -21.15
N SER A 11 7.45 9.02 -20.33
CA SER A 11 6.95 8.37 -19.11
C SER A 11 6.21 7.07 -19.44
N VAL A 12 5.38 7.08 -20.49
CA VAL A 12 4.68 5.88 -20.98
C VAL A 12 5.66 4.83 -21.49
N SER A 13 6.66 5.24 -22.29
CA SER A 13 7.74 4.37 -22.77
C SER A 13 8.48 3.67 -21.61
N LEU A 14 8.85 4.43 -20.58
CA LEU A 14 9.52 3.91 -19.39
C LEU A 14 8.64 2.91 -18.63
N SER A 15 7.39 3.31 -18.31
CA SER A 15 6.45 2.45 -17.57
C SER A 15 6.16 1.14 -18.30
N LEU A 16 5.92 1.19 -19.62
CA LEU A 16 5.67 -0.01 -20.41
C LEU A 16 6.91 -0.90 -20.50
N THR A 17 8.11 -0.30 -20.62
CA THR A 17 9.36 -1.06 -20.64
C THR A 17 9.59 -1.78 -19.31
N ALA A 18 9.33 -1.12 -18.18
CA ALA A 18 9.41 -1.74 -16.86
C ALA A 18 8.40 -2.91 -16.73
N LEU A 19 7.14 -2.70 -17.11
CA LEU A 19 6.13 -3.76 -17.09
C LEU A 19 6.50 -4.93 -18.01
N LYS A 20 7.13 -4.67 -19.15
CA LYS A 20 7.63 -5.69 -20.08
C LYS A 20 8.79 -6.49 -19.49
N ILE A 21 9.73 -5.83 -18.81
CA ILE A 21 10.86 -6.51 -18.17
C ILE A 21 10.36 -7.39 -17.04
N ILE A 22 9.42 -6.91 -16.22
CA ILE A 22 8.89 -7.67 -15.09
C ILE A 22 8.00 -8.85 -15.53
N GLY A 23 7.49 -8.83 -16.77
CA GLY A 23 6.66 -9.91 -17.33
C GLY A 23 5.15 -9.61 -17.34
N PHE A 24 4.74 -8.40 -16.96
CA PHE A 24 3.34 -7.98 -16.93
C PHE A 24 2.83 -7.34 -18.22
N TRP A 25 3.71 -7.12 -19.21
CA TRP A 25 3.36 -6.46 -20.46
C TRP A 25 3.95 -7.16 -21.68
N ALA A 26 3.20 -8.13 -22.21
CA ALA A 26 3.58 -8.91 -23.37
C ALA A 26 3.62 -8.05 -24.66
N PRO A 27 4.71 -8.10 -25.45
CA PRO A 27 4.74 -7.52 -26.79
C PRO A 27 3.64 -8.11 -27.70
N GLN A 28 2.99 -7.26 -28.50
CA GLN A 28 1.93 -7.67 -29.45
C GLN A 28 2.41 -8.67 -30.51
N ASN A 29 3.70 -8.66 -30.82
CA ASN A 29 4.27 -9.45 -31.91
C ASN A 29 4.57 -10.91 -31.50
N LEU A 30 4.21 -11.30 -30.27
CA LEU A 30 4.41 -12.66 -29.78
C LEU A 30 3.18 -13.51 -30.11
N GLU A 31 3.39 -14.58 -30.88
CA GLU A 31 2.35 -15.53 -31.25
C GLU A 31 2.67 -16.94 -30.75
N GLY A 32 1.62 -17.74 -30.57
CA GLY A 32 1.71 -19.16 -30.23
C GLY A 32 2.54 -19.45 -28.97
N SER A 33 3.56 -20.29 -29.14
CA SER A 33 4.42 -20.78 -28.04
C SER A 33 5.26 -19.69 -27.38
N GLN A 34 5.63 -18.63 -28.10
CA GLN A 34 6.40 -17.52 -27.53
C GLN A 34 5.58 -16.68 -26.56
N LYS A 35 4.29 -16.49 -26.87
CA LYS A 35 3.34 -15.82 -25.97
C LYS A 35 3.11 -16.65 -24.71
N LEU A 36 2.92 -17.96 -24.87
CA LEU A 36 2.76 -18.89 -23.75
C LEU A 36 3.98 -18.89 -22.82
N LEU A 37 5.20 -18.89 -23.38
CA LEU A 37 6.44 -18.82 -22.60
C LEU A 37 6.55 -17.50 -21.83
N TYR A 38 6.15 -16.39 -22.45
CA TYR A 38 6.16 -15.07 -21.80
C TYR A 38 5.11 -14.97 -20.70
N ASP A 39 3.89 -15.49 -20.92
CA ASP A 39 2.85 -15.55 -19.90
C ASP A 39 3.29 -16.43 -18.70
N PHE A 40 3.97 -17.55 -18.98
CA PHE A 40 4.56 -18.39 -17.94
C PHE A 40 5.66 -17.65 -17.16
N TYR A 41 6.55 -16.93 -17.85
CA TYR A 41 7.54 -16.06 -17.23
C TYR A 41 6.89 -15.00 -16.32
N GLY A 42 5.84 -14.34 -16.80
CA GLY A 42 5.07 -13.36 -16.02
C GLY A 42 4.44 -13.96 -14.77
N PHE A 43 3.89 -15.18 -14.87
CA PHE A 43 3.35 -15.90 -13.73
C PHE A 43 4.43 -16.24 -12.69
N VAL A 44 5.57 -16.77 -13.14
CA VAL A 44 6.71 -17.10 -12.24
C VAL A 44 7.27 -15.83 -11.58
N SER A 45 7.42 -14.76 -12.34
CA SER A 45 7.85 -13.45 -11.83
C SER A 45 6.88 -12.91 -10.77
N PHE A 46 5.57 -12.98 -11.00
CA PHE A 46 4.55 -12.61 -10.02
C PHE A 46 4.62 -13.46 -8.74
N MET A 47 4.75 -14.78 -8.89
CA MET A 47 4.87 -15.70 -7.75
C MET A 47 6.10 -15.40 -6.91
N PHE A 48 7.24 -15.12 -7.54
CA PHE A 48 8.47 -14.77 -6.85
C PHE A 48 8.41 -13.40 -6.16
N LEU A 49 7.87 -12.38 -6.84
CA LEU A 49 7.85 -11.00 -6.34
C LEU A 49 6.78 -10.74 -5.27
N LEU A 50 5.63 -11.42 -5.35
CA LEU A 50 4.47 -11.09 -4.51
C LEU A 50 3.71 -12.31 -4.00
N GLY A 51 3.63 -13.39 -4.79
CA GLY A 51 2.87 -14.60 -4.43
C GLY A 51 3.38 -15.29 -3.17
N THR A 52 4.70 -15.52 -3.08
CA THR A 52 5.33 -16.14 -1.89
C THR A 52 5.08 -15.31 -0.63
N TYR A 53 5.16 -13.99 -0.74
CA TYR A 53 4.94 -13.07 0.38
C TYR A 53 3.50 -13.10 0.89
N LEU A 54 2.51 -13.13 -0.02
CA LEU A 54 1.10 -13.28 0.34
C LEU A 54 0.83 -14.63 1.03
N ILE A 55 1.41 -15.72 0.53
CA ILE A 55 1.23 -17.05 1.12
C ILE A 55 1.81 -17.08 2.53
N ILE A 56 3.02 -16.56 2.73
CA ILE A 56 3.67 -16.48 4.04
C ILE A 56 2.79 -15.66 5.01
N GLN A 57 2.27 -14.51 4.58
CA GLN A 57 1.43 -13.66 5.42
C GLN A 57 0.08 -14.29 5.80
N ILE A 58 -0.52 -15.06 4.91
CA ILE A 58 -1.74 -15.81 5.21
C ILE A 58 -1.45 -16.90 6.25
N VAL A 59 -0.33 -17.63 6.09
CA VAL A 59 0.11 -18.63 7.06
C VAL A 59 0.42 -17.99 8.41
N ASP A 60 1.15 -16.87 8.43
CA ASP A 60 1.45 -16.12 9.67
C ASP A 60 0.17 -15.65 10.36
N LEU A 61 -0.81 -15.16 9.61
CA LEU A 61 -2.10 -14.73 10.17
C LEU A 61 -2.85 -15.90 10.82
N TYR A 62 -2.77 -17.09 10.23
CA TYR A 62 -3.35 -18.32 10.78
C TYR A 62 -2.60 -18.81 12.02
N LEU A 63 -1.27 -18.79 12.01
CA LEU A 63 -0.44 -19.24 13.14
C LEU A 63 -0.59 -18.36 14.38
N ILE A 64 -0.84 -17.06 14.18
CA ILE A 64 -0.97 -16.10 15.27
C ILE A 64 -2.44 -15.85 15.64
N TRP A 65 -3.33 -16.77 15.22
CA TRP A 65 -4.76 -16.72 15.52
C TRP A 65 -5.03 -16.64 17.03
N GLY A 66 -5.98 -15.78 17.42
CA GLY A 66 -6.33 -15.52 18.81
C GLY A 66 -5.47 -14.46 19.52
N ASN A 67 -4.41 -13.95 18.88
CA ASN A 67 -3.64 -12.81 19.39
C ASN A 67 -3.94 -11.53 18.59
N LEU A 68 -4.98 -10.82 19.02
CA LEU A 68 -5.54 -9.67 18.31
C LEU A 68 -4.47 -8.63 17.89
N PRO A 69 -3.53 -8.18 18.75
CA PRO A 69 -2.50 -7.22 18.34
C PRO A 69 -1.50 -7.73 17.27
N ALA A 70 -1.32 -9.05 17.11
CA ALA A 70 -0.51 -9.59 16.00
C ALA A 70 -1.32 -9.68 14.74
N MET A 71 -2.55 -10.16 14.88
CA MET A 71 -3.43 -10.31 13.75
C MET A 71 -3.65 -8.98 13.05
N THR A 72 -3.81 -7.87 13.80
CA THR A 72 -3.98 -6.54 13.19
C THR A 72 -2.75 -6.07 12.42
N ALA A 73 -1.54 -6.25 12.97
CA ALA A 73 -0.29 -5.87 12.29
C ALA A 73 -0.03 -6.71 11.03
N THR A 74 -0.18 -8.03 11.12
CA THR A 74 -0.02 -8.94 9.98
C THR A 74 -1.11 -8.73 8.93
N ALA A 75 -2.36 -8.47 9.34
CA ALA A 75 -3.46 -8.18 8.41
C ALA A 75 -3.27 -6.85 7.68
N PHE A 76 -2.76 -5.81 8.34
CA PHE A 76 -2.45 -4.53 7.67
C PHE A 76 -1.45 -4.73 6.53
N LEU A 77 -0.36 -5.45 6.81
CA LEU A 77 0.66 -5.77 5.81
C LEU A 77 0.07 -6.63 4.67
N LEU A 78 -0.74 -7.65 4.99
CA LEU A 78 -1.43 -8.49 4.02
C LEU A 78 -2.33 -7.67 3.08
N PHE A 79 -3.14 -6.75 3.62
CA PHE A 79 -4.05 -5.92 2.82
C PHE A 79 -3.29 -4.97 1.88
N THR A 80 -2.16 -4.42 2.31
CA THR A 80 -1.29 -3.60 1.45
C THR A 80 -0.79 -4.39 0.25
N ASN A 81 -0.33 -5.63 0.46
CA ASN A 81 0.16 -6.49 -0.63
C ASN A 81 -0.98 -7.00 -1.53
N PHE A 82 -2.16 -7.22 -0.97
CA PHE A 82 -3.35 -7.57 -1.74
C PHE A 82 -3.79 -6.42 -2.65
N ALA A 83 -3.68 -5.17 -2.18
CA ALA A 83 -3.93 -3.97 -2.99
C ALA A 83 -2.93 -3.86 -4.15
N HIS A 84 -1.63 -4.11 -3.92
CA HIS A 84 -0.63 -4.19 -4.99
C HIS A 84 -0.95 -5.30 -6.00
N SER A 85 -1.30 -6.49 -5.52
CA SER A 85 -1.68 -7.63 -6.36
C SER A 85 -2.88 -7.30 -7.24
N THR A 86 -3.89 -6.64 -6.68
CA THR A 86 -5.11 -6.24 -7.38
C THR A 86 -4.80 -5.25 -8.49
N LYS A 87 -3.88 -4.29 -8.29
CA LYS A 87 -3.44 -3.35 -9.33
C LYS A 87 -2.74 -4.08 -10.48
N ILE A 88 -1.80 -4.97 -10.17
CA ILE A 88 -1.08 -5.78 -11.17
C ILE A 88 -2.06 -6.65 -11.97
N PHE A 89 -2.95 -7.35 -11.28
CA PHE A 89 -3.98 -8.17 -11.91
C PHE A 89 -4.89 -7.34 -12.83
N ASN A 90 -5.31 -6.14 -12.39
CA ASN A 90 -6.12 -5.25 -13.20
C ASN A 90 -5.40 -4.81 -14.48
N ILE A 91 -4.12 -4.42 -14.39
CA ILE A 91 -3.28 -4.10 -15.56
C ILE A 91 -3.17 -5.31 -16.48
N TYR A 92 -2.91 -6.50 -15.94
CA TYR A 92 -2.76 -7.73 -16.72
C TYR A 92 -4.06 -8.11 -17.46
N VAL A 93 -5.21 -8.04 -16.78
CA VAL A 93 -6.52 -8.37 -17.37
C VAL A 93 -6.94 -7.35 -18.41
N ARG A 94 -6.72 -6.05 -18.16
CA ARG A 94 -7.11 -4.97 -19.08
C ARG A 94 -6.04 -4.61 -20.11
N ARG A 95 -4.96 -5.38 -20.19
CA ARG A 95 -3.77 -5.06 -20.99
C ARG A 95 -4.10 -4.70 -22.44
N GLU A 96 -5.00 -5.43 -23.08
CA GLU A 96 -5.36 -5.19 -24.49
C GLU A 96 -6.08 -3.85 -24.68
N THR A 97 -7.00 -3.52 -23.77
CA THR A 97 -7.70 -2.22 -23.79
C THR A 97 -6.75 -1.07 -23.49
N ILE A 98 -5.90 -1.22 -22.46
CA ILE A 98 -4.89 -0.21 -22.10
C ILE A 98 -3.93 0.01 -23.27
N GLN A 99 -3.49 -1.07 -23.91
CA GLN A 99 -2.58 -1.01 -25.04
C GLN A 99 -3.22 -0.33 -26.25
N LYS A 100 -4.50 -0.61 -26.51
CA LYS A 100 -5.27 0.08 -27.55
C LYS A 100 -5.35 1.59 -27.31
N ILE A 101 -5.70 2.01 -26.10
CA ILE A 101 -5.77 3.44 -25.71
C ILE A 101 -4.41 4.12 -25.91
N ILE A 102 -3.32 3.46 -25.47
CA ILE A 102 -1.97 4.01 -25.60
C ILE A 102 -1.57 4.09 -27.09
N SER A 103 -1.85 3.07 -27.89
CA SER A 103 -1.49 3.08 -29.31
C SER A 103 -2.30 4.11 -30.10
N GLU A 104 -3.59 4.25 -29.83
CA GLU A 104 -4.44 5.26 -30.48
C GLU A 104 -3.96 6.68 -30.16
N ALA A 105 -3.63 6.94 -28.88
CA ALA A 105 -3.04 8.22 -28.47
C ALA A 105 -1.68 8.47 -29.14
N ASP A 106 -0.79 7.47 -29.18
CA ASP A 106 0.53 7.59 -29.83
C ASP A 106 0.40 7.89 -31.33
N THR A 107 -0.52 7.22 -32.03
CA THR A 107 -0.79 7.43 -33.45
C THR A 107 -1.27 8.86 -33.72
N VAL A 108 -2.28 9.34 -32.97
CA VAL A 108 -2.79 10.71 -33.12
C VAL A 108 -1.68 11.75 -32.94
N LEU A 109 -0.83 11.57 -31.93
CA LEU A 109 0.28 12.49 -31.66
C LEU A 109 1.36 12.46 -32.75
N ARG A 110 1.63 11.29 -33.36
CA ARG A 110 2.60 11.15 -34.46
C ARG A 110 2.10 11.71 -35.78
N GLU A 111 0.79 11.62 -36.03
CA GLU A 111 0.16 12.06 -37.27
C GLU A 111 -0.04 13.59 -37.33
N GLU A 112 0.20 14.31 -36.23
CA GLU A 112 0.05 15.76 -36.17
C GLU A 112 1.06 16.49 -37.09
N LYS A 113 0.53 17.22 -38.08
CA LYS A 113 1.31 17.90 -39.13
C LYS A 113 1.44 19.40 -38.89
N SER A 114 0.58 20.00 -38.08
CA SER A 114 0.65 21.43 -37.77
C SER A 114 1.95 21.79 -37.05
N LEU A 115 2.52 22.96 -37.37
CA LEU A 115 3.73 23.44 -36.71
C LEU A 115 3.47 23.67 -35.22
N GLU A 116 2.33 24.27 -34.88
CA GLU A 116 1.89 24.50 -33.49
C GLU A 116 1.60 23.18 -32.77
N GLY A 117 0.93 22.24 -33.44
CA GLY A 117 0.65 20.91 -32.89
C GLY A 117 1.94 20.13 -32.57
N ARG A 118 2.95 20.20 -33.44
CA ARG A 118 4.26 19.60 -33.19
C ARG A 118 5.01 20.25 -32.03
N GLU A 119 4.91 21.57 -31.85
CA GLU A 119 5.50 22.24 -30.70
C GLU A 119 4.81 21.86 -29.39
N ILE A 120 3.48 21.68 -29.39
CA ILE A 120 2.73 21.16 -28.24
C ILE A 120 3.20 19.73 -27.90
N VAL A 121 3.34 18.85 -28.89
CA VAL A 121 3.85 17.47 -28.70
C VAL A 121 5.29 17.46 -28.18
N LYS A 122 6.15 18.39 -28.63
CA LYS A 122 7.54 18.52 -28.15
C LYS A 122 7.66 19.13 -26.75
N ARG A 123 6.65 19.90 -26.31
CA ARG A 123 6.59 20.53 -24.98
C ARG A 123 6.20 19.53 -23.89
N TYR A 124 5.65 18.38 -24.27
CA TYR A 124 5.62 17.19 -23.43
C TYR A 124 7.07 16.75 -23.11
N PRO A 125 7.35 16.42 -21.85
CA PRO A 125 8.17 17.18 -20.90
C PRO A 125 9.45 17.86 -21.44
N TYR A 126 10.14 17.33 -22.44
CA TYR A 126 11.21 17.99 -23.20
C TYR A 126 11.68 17.04 -24.32
N ASN A 127 12.41 17.58 -25.32
CA ASN A 127 12.85 16.84 -26.50
C ASN A 127 13.75 15.64 -26.16
N THR A 128 13.17 14.45 -26.12
CA THR A 128 13.83 13.16 -25.87
C THR A 128 14.78 12.72 -26.98
N SER A 129 14.81 13.43 -28.11
CA SER A 129 15.61 13.06 -29.29
C SER A 129 17.06 13.57 -29.23
N LYS A 130 17.42 14.38 -28.23
CA LYS A 130 18.79 14.88 -28.03
C LYS A 130 19.48 14.16 -26.87
N SER A 131 20.44 13.31 -27.20
CA SER A 131 21.43 12.78 -26.26
C SER A 131 22.32 13.91 -25.73
N PRO A 132 22.73 13.97 -24.44
CA PRO A 132 22.62 12.92 -23.41
C PRO A 132 21.51 13.14 -22.36
N ALA A 133 20.72 14.21 -22.47
CA ALA A 133 19.78 14.61 -21.42
C ALA A 133 18.71 13.53 -21.16
N TYR A 134 18.28 12.86 -22.23
CA TYR A 134 17.33 11.75 -22.16
C TYR A 134 17.89 10.58 -21.34
N GLU A 135 19.10 10.12 -21.65
CA GLU A 135 19.73 8.97 -21.00
C GLU A 135 19.98 9.24 -19.52
N ILE A 136 20.38 10.47 -19.18
CA ILE A 136 20.61 10.89 -17.80
C ILE A 136 19.29 10.90 -17.00
N THR A 137 18.22 11.51 -17.53
CA THR A 137 16.94 11.51 -16.79
C THR A 137 16.33 10.12 -16.70
N TYR A 138 16.52 9.27 -17.71
CA TYR A 138 16.09 7.88 -17.68
C TYR A 138 16.77 7.09 -16.56
N LEU A 139 18.09 7.16 -16.47
CA LEU A 139 18.85 6.50 -15.40
C LEU A 139 18.47 7.05 -14.03
N HIS A 140 18.35 8.38 -13.91
CA HIS A 140 17.93 9.02 -12.67
C HIS A 140 16.52 8.59 -12.23
N GLN A 141 15.54 8.56 -13.13
CA GLN A 141 14.15 8.18 -12.79
C GLN A 141 14.03 6.71 -12.42
N ILE A 142 14.69 5.79 -13.14
CA ILE A 142 14.71 4.37 -12.78
C ILE A 142 15.31 4.18 -11.39
N PHE A 143 16.46 4.82 -11.15
CA PHE A 143 17.14 4.73 -9.87
C PHE A 143 16.28 5.31 -8.74
N ALA A 144 15.71 6.51 -8.92
CA ALA A 144 14.87 7.17 -7.94
C ALA A 144 13.61 6.36 -7.61
N LEU A 145 12.89 5.85 -8.61
CA LEU A 145 11.69 5.04 -8.39
C LEU A 145 12.01 3.70 -7.72
N SER A 146 13.12 3.06 -8.10
CA SER A 146 13.54 1.80 -7.48
C SER A 146 13.93 2.00 -6.02
N LEU A 147 14.65 3.09 -5.73
CA LEU A 147 15.03 3.48 -4.37
C LEU A 147 13.79 3.83 -3.54
N ASP A 148 12.84 4.59 -4.09
CA ASP A 148 11.59 4.95 -3.41
C ASP A 148 10.75 3.71 -3.07
N ALA A 149 10.57 2.79 -4.02
CA ALA A 149 9.87 1.53 -3.79
C ALA A 149 10.55 0.69 -2.71
N PHE A 150 11.88 0.56 -2.76
CA PHE A 150 12.65 -0.17 -1.76
C PHE A 150 12.53 0.47 -0.36
N LEU A 151 12.65 1.79 -0.27
CA LEU A 151 12.52 2.52 0.99
C LEU A 151 11.10 2.44 1.55
N ASN A 152 10.06 2.48 0.70
CA ASN A 152 8.67 2.34 1.12
C ASN A 152 8.42 0.96 1.77
N VAL A 153 8.83 -0.12 1.11
CA VAL A 153 8.69 -1.49 1.66
C VAL A 153 9.53 -1.67 2.92
N SER A 154 10.74 -1.10 2.95
CA SER A 154 11.64 -1.20 4.11
C SER A 154 11.08 -0.49 5.34
N LYS A 155 10.43 0.67 5.18
CA LYS A 155 9.78 1.40 6.28
C LYS A 155 8.65 0.56 6.90
N ASP A 156 7.73 0.04 6.10
CA ASP A 156 6.61 -0.77 6.59
C ASP A 156 7.09 -2.04 7.32
N THR A 157 8.14 -2.68 6.78
CA THR A 157 8.76 -3.86 7.38
C THR A 157 9.43 -3.53 8.70
N LEU A 158 10.14 -2.40 8.78
CA LEU A 158 10.81 -1.93 10.00
C LEU A 158 9.80 -1.68 11.12
N VAL A 159 8.72 -0.95 10.84
CA VAL A 159 7.64 -0.67 11.80
C VAL A 159 7.06 -1.96 12.35
N THR A 160 6.67 -2.88 11.46
CA THR A 160 6.08 -4.17 11.84
C THR A 160 7.04 -4.99 12.72
N THR A 161 8.33 -5.01 12.37
CA THR A 161 9.36 -5.74 13.11
C THR A 161 9.58 -5.15 14.51
N LEU A 162 9.63 -3.82 14.63
CA LEU A 162 9.82 -3.15 15.93
C LEU A 162 8.61 -3.34 16.86
N ILE A 163 7.40 -3.31 16.32
CA ILE A 163 6.17 -3.65 17.07
C ILE A 163 6.22 -5.11 17.53
N ALA A 164 6.62 -6.05 16.65
CA ALA A 164 6.77 -7.45 17.00
C ALA A 164 7.81 -7.66 18.12
N GLN A 165 8.92 -6.92 18.10
CA GLN A 165 9.93 -6.95 19.15
C GLN A 165 9.41 -6.45 20.50
N CYS A 166 8.68 -5.33 20.54
CA CYS A 166 8.08 -4.82 21.78
C CYS A 166 7.12 -5.86 22.39
N ARG A 167 6.33 -6.51 21.53
CA ARG A 167 5.40 -7.56 21.96
C ARG A 167 6.11 -8.82 22.46
N CYS A 168 7.20 -9.22 21.81
CA CYS A 168 8.04 -10.32 22.28
C CYS A 168 8.60 -10.02 23.68
N ARG A 169 9.10 -8.81 23.91
CA ARG A 169 9.58 -8.37 25.24
C ARG A 169 8.47 -8.43 26.29
N LEU A 170 7.27 -7.93 25.98
CA LEU A 170 6.13 -8.01 26.90
C LEU A 170 5.76 -9.47 27.24
N ARG A 171 5.78 -10.37 26.25
CA ARG A 171 5.50 -11.79 26.46
C ARG A 171 6.56 -12.49 27.32
N LEU A 172 7.83 -12.13 27.14
CA LEU A 172 8.93 -12.63 27.99
C LEU A 172 8.78 -12.16 29.44
N VAL A 173 8.38 -10.91 29.67
CA VAL A 173 8.07 -10.42 31.02
C VAL A 173 6.91 -11.22 31.62
N GLY A 174 5.84 -11.45 30.86
CA GLY A 174 4.72 -12.29 31.29
C GLY A 174 5.14 -13.73 31.65
N LEU A 175 6.05 -14.32 30.88
CA LEU A 175 6.61 -15.65 31.19
C LEU A 175 7.47 -15.62 32.48
N SER A 176 8.27 -14.57 32.64
CA SER A 176 9.13 -14.39 33.82
C SER A 176 8.30 -14.21 35.10
N LEU A 177 7.18 -13.50 35.00
CA LEU A 177 6.19 -13.37 36.08
C LEU A 177 5.58 -14.72 36.46
N LYS A 178 5.20 -15.56 35.49
CA LYS A 178 4.65 -16.91 35.76
C LYS A 178 5.66 -17.82 36.46
N ASN A 179 6.94 -17.66 36.16
CA ASN A 179 8.01 -18.49 36.69
C ASN A 179 8.68 -17.91 37.95
N LEU A 180 8.13 -16.83 38.54
CA LEU A 180 8.71 -16.13 39.70
C LEU A 180 9.09 -17.08 40.85
N CYS A 181 8.23 -18.08 41.10
CA CYS A 181 8.36 -19.01 42.23
C CYS A 181 8.77 -20.44 41.85
N ASN A 182 8.99 -20.75 40.57
CA ASN A 182 9.18 -22.14 40.10
C ASN A 182 10.46 -22.81 40.61
N GLU A 183 11.47 -22.05 41.04
CA GLU A 183 12.71 -22.60 41.61
C GLU A 183 12.60 -22.93 43.12
N PHE A 184 11.52 -22.52 43.78
CA PHE A 184 11.30 -22.83 45.18
C PHE A 184 10.61 -24.18 45.29
N HIS A 185 11.38 -25.25 45.54
CA HIS A 185 10.82 -26.52 45.99
C HIS A 185 10.01 -26.29 47.27
N PRO A 186 8.82 -26.90 47.41
CA PRO A 186 8.09 -26.83 48.66
C PRO A 186 8.95 -27.48 49.75
N ILE A 187 9.19 -26.74 50.84
CA ILE A 187 9.66 -27.37 52.08
C ILE A 187 8.48 -28.23 52.54
N ILE A 188 8.50 -29.51 52.19
CA ILE A 188 7.73 -30.52 52.92
C ILE A 188 8.38 -30.50 54.30
N GLY A 189 7.77 -29.81 55.25
CA GLY A 189 8.15 -29.94 56.64
C GLY A 189 8.00 -31.40 57.02
N GLU A 190 9.12 -32.11 57.14
CA GLU A 190 9.16 -33.36 57.89
C GLU A 190 8.82 -33.03 59.34
N SER A 191 7.56 -33.22 59.69
CA SER A 191 7.16 -33.47 61.07
C SER A 191 6.17 -34.62 61.05
N SER A 192 6.68 -35.77 61.51
CA SER A 192 5.97 -37.01 61.65
C SER A 192 4.66 -36.88 62.45
N THR A 193 3.71 -37.74 62.08
CA THR A 193 2.60 -38.27 62.90
C THR A 193 1.33 -37.42 63.04
N ARG A 194 0.35 -37.65 62.16
CA ARG A 194 -0.92 -38.38 62.43
C ARG A 194 -1.96 -38.10 61.34
N MET A 195 -2.62 -39.18 60.95
CA MET A 195 -3.72 -39.27 60.00
C MET A 195 -4.85 -38.28 60.33
N SER A 196 -5.16 -37.35 59.42
CA SER A 196 -6.44 -36.62 59.41
C SER A 196 -6.92 -36.44 57.97
N LEU A 197 -8.15 -36.90 57.71
CA LEU A 197 -8.85 -36.78 56.44
C LEU A 197 -9.45 -35.38 56.32
N THR A 198 -8.78 -34.45 55.63
CA THR A 198 -9.43 -33.35 54.88
C THR A 198 -8.47 -32.84 53.79
N PRO A 199 -8.93 -32.57 52.55
CA PRO A 199 -8.10 -31.91 51.54
C PRO A 199 -8.13 -30.40 51.80
N SER A 200 -7.37 -29.95 52.79
CA SER A 200 -7.09 -28.52 52.95
C SER A 200 -6.10 -28.07 51.87
N PRO A 201 -6.34 -26.95 51.16
CA PRO A 201 -5.39 -26.43 50.18
C PRO A 201 -4.11 -26.06 50.91
N LYS A 202 -3.03 -26.83 50.67
CA LYS A 202 -1.70 -26.53 51.21
C LYS A 202 -1.30 -25.13 50.72
N THR A 203 -1.38 -24.15 51.63
CA THR A 203 -0.99 -22.78 51.36
C THR A 203 0.52 -22.73 51.27
N PHE A 204 1.04 -22.61 50.06
CA PHE A 204 2.44 -22.35 49.79
C PHE A 204 2.80 -20.98 50.40
N LYS A 205 3.47 -20.98 51.56
CA LYS A 205 4.02 -19.78 52.19
C LYS A 205 5.52 -19.73 51.93
N LEU A 206 5.98 -18.63 51.34
CA LEU A 206 7.40 -18.37 51.11
C LEU A 206 8.11 -18.06 52.43
N THR A 207 9.35 -18.53 52.58
CA THR A 207 10.26 -18.10 53.65
C THR A 207 10.71 -16.65 53.41
N GLN A 208 11.10 -15.89 54.44
CA GLN A 208 11.57 -14.50 54.28
C GLN A 208 12.68 -14.33 53.23
N ASP A 209 13.65 -15.25 53.18
CA ASP A 209 14.72 -15.20 52.18
C ASP A 209 14.20 -15.40 50.75
N GLN A 210 13.21 -16.29 50.57
CA GLN A 210 12.58 -16.52 49.27
C GLN A 210 11.72 -15.32 48.86
N GLU A 211 11.04 -14.67 49.82
CA GLU A 211 10.23 -13.47 49.58
C GLU A 211 11.10 -12.28 49.10
N ILE A 212 12.30 -12.12 49.68
CA ILE A 212 13.27 -11.11 49.22
C ILE A 212 13.70 -11.38 47.75
N ILE A 213 13.94 -12.64 47.40
CA ILE A 213 14.31 -13.04 46.02
C ILE A 213 13.15 -12.77 45.05
N VAL A 214 11.92 -13.17 45.41
CA VAL A 214 10.71 -12.93 44.60
C VAL A 214 10.49 -11.43 44.42
N LYS A 215 10.62 -10.63 45.47
CA LYS A 215 10.47 -9.16 45.40
C LYS A 215 11.49 -8.53 44.47
N LYS A 216 12.75 -9.00 44.49
CA LYS A 216 13.80 -8.53 43.57
C LYS A 216 13.48 -8.90 42.11
N ARG A 217 13.01 -10.12 41.85
CA ARG A 217 12.61 -10.58 40.50
C ARG A 217 11.38 -9.83 39.98
N LEU A 218 10.38 -9.62 40.83
CA LEU A 218 9.17 -8.86 40.50
C LEU A 218 9.52 -7.42 40.13
N ARG A 219 10.39 -6.76 40.91
CA ARG A 219 10.89 -5.41 40.58
C ARG A 219 11.56 -5.37 39.21
N CYS A 220 12.36 -6.39 38.86
CA CYS A 220 12.98 -6.49 37.54
C CYS A 220 11.93 -6.62 36.42
N CYS A 221 10.90 -7.46 36.61
CA CYS A 221 9.80 -7.63 35.67
C CYS A 221 9.04 -6.32 35.42
N VAL A 222 8.74 -5.55 36.49
CA VAL A 222 8.07 -4.24 36.38
C VAL A 222 8.92 -3.26 35.59
N ILE A 223 10.24 -3.19 35.84
CA ILE A 223 11.14 -2.30 35.09
C ILE A 223 11.20 -2.70 33.61
N GLN A 224 11.29 -3.99 33.30
CA GLN A 224 11.30 -4.47 31.91
C GLN A 224 9.97 -4.22 31.19
N HIS A 225 8.85 -4.36 31.90
CA HIS A 225 7.53 -4.02 31.38
C HIS A 225 7.45 -2.54 31.01
N GLN A 226 7.85 -1.65 31.93
CA GLN A 226 7.83 -0.21 31.69
C GLN A 226 8.70 0.17 30.49
N LYS A 227 9.93 -0.36 30.40
CA LYS A 227 10.81 -0.13 29.24
C LYS A 227 10.22 -0.61 27.92
N ALA A 228 9.43 -1.69 27.94
CA ALA A 228 8.78 -2.20 26.74
C ALA A 228 7.59 -1.31 26.31
N LEU A 229 6.85 -0.76 27.28
CA LEU A 229 5.78 0.21 27.00
C LEU A 229 6.35 1.55 26.50
N ASP A 230 7.39 2.07 27.14
CA ASP A 230 8.05 3.32 26.71
C ASP A 230 8.60 3.20 25.28
N ALA A 231 9.15 2.03 24.93
CA ALA A 231 9.61 1.76 23.56
C ALA A 231 8.44 1.71 22.56
N ALA A 232 7.30 1.12 22.94
CA ALA A 232 6.12 1.07 22.09
C ALA A 232 5.52 2.47 21.84
N ASP A 233 5.49 3.32 22.87
CA ASP A 233 5.04 4.70 22.77
C ASP A 233 5.95 5.56 21.85
N GLN A 234 7.27 5.43 22.01
CA GLN A 234 8.24 6.09 21.13
C GLN A 234 8.08 5.65 19.67
N LEU A 235 7.85 4.35 19.42
CA LEU A 235 7.60 3.85 18.07
C LEU A 235 6.31 4.46 17.49
N GLN A 236 5.24 4.49 18.27
CA GLN A 236 3.99 5.10 17.84
C GLN A 236 4.18 6.58 17.47
N HIS A 237 4.95 7.34 18.25
CA HIS A 237 5.21 8.75 17.96
C HIS A 237 6.10 8.93 16.72
N CYS A 238 7.13 8.08 16.53
CA CYS A 238 8.00 8.13 15.35
C CYS A 238 7.27 7.83 14.03
N PHE A 239 6.26 6.96 14.05
CA PHE A 239 5.64 6.46 12.82
C PHE A 239 4.22 6.99 12.57
N SER A 240 3.54 7.55 13.58
CA SER A 240 2.18 8.09 13.42
C SER A 240 2.13 9.28 12.46
N GLU A 241 3.01 10.27 12.62
CA GLU A 241 3.04 11.47 11.78
C GLU A 241 3.38 11.15 10.31
N PRO A 242 4.46 10.38 9.98
CA PRO A 242 4.72 9.96 8.61
C PRO A 242 3.58 9.17 7.97
N THR A 243 2.94 8.27 8.72
CA THR A 243 1.80 7.47 8.22
C THR A 243 0.61 8.37 7.87
N PHE A 244 0.32 9.36 8.72
CA PHE A 244 -0.75 10.32 8.47
C PHE A 244 -0.46 11.16 7.22
N VAL A 245 0.75 11.68 7.08
CA VAL A 245 1.15 12.45 5.88
C VAL A 245 1.03 11.60 4.62
N GLN A 246 1.48 10.35 4.66
CA GLN A 246 1.40 9.43 3.52
C GLN A 246 -0.03 9.19 3.04
N LEU A 247 -0.97 8.98 3.98
CA LEU A 247 -2.39 8.83 3.66
C LEU A 247 -2.91 10.09 2.96
N ASN A 248 -2.69 11.27 3.54
CA ASN A 248 -3.17 12.55 2.99
C ASN A 248 -2.59 12.84 1.61
N VAL A 249 -1.30 12.63 1.40
CA VAL A 249 -0.64 12.85 0.10
C VAL A 249 -1.22 11.92 -0.96
N SER A 250 -1.39 10.63 -0.64
CA SER A 250 -1.99 9.64 -1.55
C SER A 250 -3.38 10.07 -2.00
N LEU A 251 -4.16 10.67 -1.10
CA LEU A 251 -5.51 11.15 -1.38
C LEU A 251 -5.54 12.41 -2.22
N VAL A 252 -4.65 13.37 -1.95
CA VAL A 252 -4.49 14.57 -2.77
C VAL A 252 -4.12 14.16 -4.19
N ILE A 253 -3.20 13.20 -4.36
CA ILE A 253 -2.83 12.68 -5.68
C ILE A 253 -4.06 12.08 -6.38
N ILE A 254 -4.80 11.18 -5.73
CA ILE A 254 -6.01 10.57 -6.33
C ILE A 254 -7.03 11.64 -6.72
N CYS A 255 -7.28 12.63 -5.85
CA CYS A 255 -8.22 13.72 -6.11
C CYS A 255 -7.76 14.61 -7.27
N VAL A 256 -6.47 14.98 -7.32
CA VAL A 256 -5.91 15.80 -8.39
C VAL A 256 -5.93 15.04 -9.71
N THR A 257 -5.55 13.75 -9.74
CA THR A 257 -5.65 12.92 -10.94
C THR A 257 -7.09 12.80 -11.42
N ALA A 258 -8.05 12.58 -10.51
CA ALA A 258 -9.46 12.56 -10.85
C ALA A 258 -9.93 13.91 -11.41
N PHE A 259 -9.52 15.03 -10.81
CA PHE A 259 -9.84 16.38 -11.29
C PHE A 259 -9.25 16.66 -12.68
N GLN A 260 -7.97 16.34 -12.91
CA GLN A 260 -7.31 16.50 -14.21
C GLN A 260 -7.98 15.68 -15.31
N LEU A 261 -8.43 14.45 -15.02
CA LEU A 261 -9.19 13.64 -15.97
C LEU A 261 -10.58 14.22 -16.28
N THR A 262 -11.09 15.08 -15.42
CA THR A 262 -12.42 15.68 -15.52
C THR A 262 -12.39 17.06 -16.18
N ALA A 263 -11.26 17.76 -16.07
CA ALA A 263 -11.02 19.06 -16.69
C ALA A 263 -10.78 18.92 -18.21
N SER A 264 -11.84 18.68 -18.97
CA SER A 264 -11.84 18.65 -20.45
C SER A 264 -12.33 19.99 -21.03
N GLU A 265 -11.95 21.12 -20.41
CA GLU A 265 -12.42 22.44 -20.88
C GLU A 265 -11.69 22.92 -22.14
N GLU A 266 -10.51 22.38 -22.43
CA GLU A 266 -9.70 22.80 -23.58
C GLU A 266 -10.40 22.56 -24.92
N LEU A 267 -11.08 21.42 -25.09
CA LEU A 267 -11.78 21.09 -26.34
C LEU A 267 -13.02 21.97 -26.55
N ALA A 268 -13.78 22.23 -25.48
CA ALA A 268 -14.97 23.08 -25.55
C ALA A 268 -14.61 24.56 -25.71
N GLY A 269 -13.51 25.01 -25.08
CA GLY A 269 -12.94 26.35 -25.25
C GLY A 269 -12.41 26.57 -26.66
N ALA A 270 -11.59 25.65 -27.18
CA ALA A 270 -11.09 25.73 -28.55
C ALA A 270 -12.22 25.70 -29.59
N ALA A 271 -13.26 24.89 -29.36
CA ALA A 271 -14.45 24.89 -30.21
C ALA A 271 -15.20 26.24 -30.20
N TYR A 272 -15.11 27.00 -29.10
CA TYR A 272 -15.73 28.32 -28.95
C TYR A 272 -14.94 29.41 -29.66
N GLU A 273 -13.61 29.35 -29.59
CA GLU A 273 -12.70 30.25 -30.29
C GLU A 273 -12.67 30.02 -31.81
N PHE A 274 -12.98 28.80 -32.25
CA PHE A 274 -13.17 28.48 -33.66
C PHE A 274 -14.28 29.36 -34.27
N PRO A 275 -14.10 29.98 -35.46
CA PRO A 275 -15.08 30.89 -36.08
C PRO A 275 -16.31 30.16 -36.66
N TRP A 276 -17.02 29.38 -35.83
CA TRP A 276 -18.19 28.57 -36.18
C TRP A 276 -19.36 29.39 -36.73
N TYR A 277 -19.41 30.68 -36.42
CA TYR A 277 -20.41 31.61 -36.93
C TYR A 277 -20.23 31.91 -38.42
N ALA A 278 -19.01 31.78 -38.96
CA ALA A 278 -18.76 31.93 -40.40
C ALA A 278 -19.04 30.63 -41.19
N CYS A 279 -19.23 29.49 -40.52
CA CYS A 279 -19.44 28.21 -41.16
C CYS A 279 -20.89 27.95 -41.58
N SER A 280 -21.07 26.95 -42.45
CA SER A 280 -22.39 26.48 -42.88
C SER A 280 -23.22 25.91 -41.70
N VAL A 281 -24.55 25.92 -41.86
CA VAL A 281 -25.49 25.46 -40.82
C VAL A 281 -25.21 24.03 -40.33
N PRO A 282 -24.85 23.04 -41.18
CA PRO A 282 -24.48 21.71 -40.72
C PRO A 282 -23.26 21.71 -39.79
N ILE A 283 -22.21 22.46 -40.12
CA ILE A 283 -20.98 22.54 -39.33
C ILE A 283 -21.25 23.23 -37.99
N ARG A 284 -22.00 24.34 -38.01
CA ARG A 284 -22.42 25.05 -36.81
C ARG A 284 -23.16 24.14 -35.82
N ARG A 285 -24.09 23.31 -36.32
CA ARG A 285 -24.80 22.32 -35.49
C ARG A 285 -23.85 21.30 -34.88
N SER A 286 -22.90 20.78 -35.65
CA SER A 286 -21.89 19.82 -35.16
C SER A 286 -21.00 20.42 -34.08
N VAL A 287 -20.55 21.67 -34.24
CA VAL A 287 -19.72 22.37 -33.25
C VAL A 287 -20.49 22.62 -31.94
N ILE A 288 -21.76 23.02 -32.02
CA ILE A 288 -22.60 23.19 -30.82
C ILE A 288 -22.81 21.86 -30.09
N ILE A 289 -22.99 20.75 -30.82
CA ILE A 289 -23.07 19.42 -30.23
C ILE A 289 -21.74 19.05 -29.58
N LEU A 290 -20.61 19.34 -30.23
CA LEU A 290 -19.27 19.10 -29.69
C LEU A 290 -19.06 19.88 -28.38
N MET A 291 -19.37 21.17 -28.33
CA MET A 291 -19.31 21.98 -27.11
C MET A 291 -20.19 21.39 -25.99
N ARG A 292 -21.42 20.98 -26.32
CA ARG A 292 -22.35 20.41 -25.34
C ARG A 292 -21.90 19.04 -24.84
N ARG A 293 -21.23 18.24 -25.68
CA ARG A 293 -20.66 16.94 -25.30
C ARG A 293 -19.33 17.08 -24.57
N GLY A 294 -18.50 18.06 -24.93
CA GLY A 294 -17.23 18.39 -24.27
C GLY A 294 -17.42 18.88 -22.83
N ARG A 295 -18.60 19.43 -22.49
CA ARG A 295 -18.98 19.76 -21.11
C ARG A 295 -19.40 18.56 -20.25
N ARG A 296 -19.46 17.32 -20.77
CA ARG A 296 -19.69 16.13 -19.93
C ARG A 296 -18.43 15.80 -19.15
N ILE A 297 -18.41 16.28 -17.91
CA ILE A 297 -17.52 15.86 -16.81
C ILE A 297 -17.42 14.33 -16.79
N THR A 298 -16.23 13.78 -17.11
CA THR A 298 -15.92 12.36 -16.96
C THR A 298 -15.78 12.05 -15.48
N LYS A 299 -16.86 11.68 -14.81
CA LYS A 299 -16.83 11.33 -13.37
C LYS A 299 -16.05 10.03 -13.17
N LEU A 300 -14.96 10.07 -12.42
CA LEU A 300 -14.23 8.88 -12.01
C LEU A 300 -15.01 8.18 -10.89
N ASN A 301 -15.47 6.94 -11.12
CA ASN A 301 -16.23 6.16 -10.15
C ASN A 301 -15.38 5.06 -9.50
N ALA A 302 -15.49 4.88 -8.19
CA ALA A 302 -14.94 3.76 -7.44
C ALA A 302 -15.83 2.52 -7.63
N GLY A 303 -15.52 1.68 -8.62
CA GLY A 303 -16.21 0.41 -8.87
C GLY A 303 -17.71 0.52 -9.18
N GLY A 304 -18.20 1.72 -9.52
CA GLY A 304 -19.63 2.00 -9.73
C GLY A 304 -20.41 2.36 -8.45
N PHE A 305 -19.80 2.29 -7.28
CA PHE A 305 -20.47 2.54 -5.99
C PHE A 305 -20.52 4.02 -5.62
N THR A 306 -19.43 4.76 -5.83
CA THR A 306 -19.36 6.19 -5.50
C THR A 306 -18.45 6.94 -6.46
N THR A 307 -18.76 8.21 -6.71
CA THR A 307 -17.89 9.13 -7.44
C THR A 307 -16.69 9.49 -6.57
N LEU A 308 -15.48 9.36 -7.08
CA LEU A 308 -14.26 9.76 -6.39
C LEU A 308 -14.22 11.30 -6.31
N SER A 309 -14.41 11.82 -5.10
CA SER A 309 -14.49 13.26 -4.82
C SER A 309 -14.00 13.55 -3.40
N LEU A 310 -13.69 14.82 -3.11
CA LEU A 310 -13.36 15.29 -1.76
C LEU A 310 -14.46 14.92 -0.74
N ALA A 311 -15.73 14.97 -1.16
CA ALA A 311 -16.87 14.63 -0.31
C ALA A 311 -16.88 13.15 0.08
N SER A 312 -16.67 12.25 -0.89
CA SER A 312 -16.59 10.80 -0.65
C SER A 312 -15.44 10.45 0.31
N PHE A 313 -14.33 11.16 0.20
CA PHE A 313 -13.20 11.01 1.13
C PHE A 313 -13.52 11.50 2.54
N MET A 314 -14.09 12.70 2.69
CA MET A 314 -14.49 13.22 4.00
C MET A 314 -15.49 12.30 4.70
N ALA A 315 -16.36 11.63 3.93
CA ALA A 315 -17.24 10.59 4.46
C ALA A 315 -16.43 9.42 5.05
N ILE A 316 -15.42 8.90 4.33
CA ILE A 316 -14.55 7.82 4.83
C ILE A 316 -13.85 8.21 6.13
N ILE A 317 -13.22 9.40 6.21
CA ILE A 317 -12.58 9.85 7.45
C ILE A 317 -13.57 9.94 8.61
N LYS A 318 -14.73 10.56 8.39
CA LYS A 318 -15.75 10.69 9.43
C LYS A 318 -16.22 9.34 9.94
N THR A 319 -16.46 8.38 9.03
CA THR A 319 -16.86 7.03 9.41
C THR A 319 -15.77 6.31 10.19
N SER A 320 -14.51 6.38 9.74
CA SER A 320 -13.37 5.76 10.44
C SER A 320 -13.17 6.35 11.85
N TYR A 321 -13.23 7.68 11.98
CA TYR A 321 -13.13 8.35 13.28
C TYR A 321 -14.31 7.98 14.19
N SER A 322 -15.53 7.94 13.64
CA SER A 322 -16.71 7.53 14.40
C SER A 322 -16.64 6.07 14.87
N MET A 323 -16.08 5.15 14.08
CA MET A 323 -15.86 3.77 14.51
C MET A 323 -14.80 3.70 15.62
N PHE A 324 -13.72 4.47 15.49
CA PHE A 324 -12.66 4.54 16.50
C PHE A 324 -13.19 5.05 17.85
N THR A 325 -13.95 6.14 17.86
CA THR A 325 -14.53 6.68 19.10
C THR A 325 -15.51 5.71 19.75
N LEU A 326 -16.29 4.99 18.95
CA LEU A 326 -17.20 3.94 19.44
C LEU A 326 -16.44 2.80 20.13
N LEU A 327 -15.35 2.33 19.53
CA LEU A 327 -14.49 1.29 20.12
C LEU A 327 -13.84 1.77 21.42
N GLN A 328 -13.34 3.01 21.46
CA GLN A 328 -12.79 3.58 22.69
C GLN A 328 -13.84 3.65 23.81
N GLN A 329 -15.08 4.02 23.49
CA GLN A 329 -16.16 4.06 24.47
C GLN A 329 -16.49 2.67 25.00
N MET A 330 -16.53 1.66 24.13
CA MET A 330 -16.77 0.27 24.53
C MET A 330 -15.66 -0.27 25.43
N ASP A 331 -14.39 -0.01 25.10
CA ASP A 331 -13.25 -0.42 25.95
C ASP A 331 -13.25 0.32 27.30
N SER A 332 -13.64 1.59 27.35
CA SER A 332 -13.72 2.36 28.59
C SER A 332 -14.89 1.95 29.51
N SER A 333 -15.86 1.18 28.99
CA SER A 333 -17.06 0.75 29.72
C SER A 333 -16.95 -0.67 30.30
N ASN A 334 -15.82 -1.37 30.10
CA ASN A 334 -15.50 -2.70 30.65
C ASN A 334 -14.44 -2.62 31.76
#